data_AF-A0AAN4UTY7-F1
#
_entry.id   AF-A0AAN4UTY7-F1
#
_cell.length_a   1.000
_cell.length_b   1.000
_cell.length_c   1.000
_cell.angle_alpha   90.00
_cell.angle_beta   90.00
_cell.angle_gamma   90.00
#
_symmetry.space_group_name_H-M   'P 1'
#
loop_
_entity.id
_entity.type
_entity.pdbx_description
1 polymer ?
#
loop_
_entity_poly.entity_id
_entity_poly.type
_entity_poly.pdbx_seq_one_letter_code
_entity_poly.pdbx_strand_id
1 'polypeptide(L)'
;MDAAIKARFKALENDPALRGKREAKELRGRYGLGFVDPEHYRRVIKLLKQIDGGKRMEPEDIAWLMTESVDCWTDEIQETYHRLEAGALAEEWRRNGDLWAAVNARGHWRKADKPLEALKITDEGLKRNGSAPKIRSALCTTRGGAMRDLGRLAEAEVMGRDAHDLAPKDFRPCTLLGALAMQRADFQSGQEWFQKAEGLGADLHAIDQDLRSVMVSVASEVREGLCSFLLSQDPQRYAWARRWIGSSDPDGKHAIKGDKRTANGTAKHKR
;
A
#
# COMPACT_ATOMS: atom_id res chain seq x y z
N MET A 1 5.20 -45.58 -29.23
CA MET A 1 4.69 -45.37 -27.86
C MET A 1 3.41 -46.16 -27.70
N ASP A 2 3.43 -47.15 -26.81
CA ASP A 2 2.37 -48.12 -26.58
C ASP A 2 1.06 -47.46 -26.09
N ALA A 3 -0.09 -47.91 -26.62
CA ALA A 3 -1.41 -47.35 -26.31
C ALA A 3 -1.76 -47.52 -24.82
N ALA A 4 -1.27 -48.61 -24.19
CA ALA A 4 -1.41 -48.85 -22.76
C ALA A 4 -0.65 -47.82 -21.90
N ILE A 5 0.52 -47.38 -22.37
CA ILE A 5 1.31 -46.34 -21.70
C ILE A 5 0.59 -44.99 -21.80
N LYS A 6 0.07 -44.63 -22.98
CA LYS A 6 -0.75 -43.40 -23.16
C LYS A 6 -2.01 -43.40 -22.30
N ALA A 7 -2.74 -44.52 -22.23
CA ALA A 7 -3.93 -44.64 -21.40
C ALA A 7 -3.62 -44.50 -19.90
N ARG A 8 -2.49 -45.07 -19.44
CA ARG A 8 -2.04 -44.97 -18.06
C ARG A 8 -1.60 -43.56 -17.69
N PHE A 9 -0.89 -42.85 -18.57
CA PHE A 9 -0.58 -41.42 -18.38
C PHE A 9 -1.85 -40.57 -18.33
N LYS A 10 -2.81 -40.80 -19.23
CA LYS A 10 -4.10 -40.08 -19.24
C LYS A 10 -4.94 -40.37 -17.99
N ALA A 11 -4.89 -41.57 -17.45
CA ALA A 11 -5.56 -41.91 -16.19
C ALA A 11 -4.89 -41.21 -14.99
N LEU A 12 -3.55 -41.21 -14.93
CA LEU A 12 -2.78 -40.51 -13.89
C LEU A 12 -2.99 -38.99 -13.95
N GLU A 13 -3.14 -38.44 -15.16
CA GLU A 13 -3.42 -37.03 -15.39
C GLU A 13 -4.82 -36.61 -14.89
N ASN A 14 -5.78 -37.54 -14.89
CA ASN A 14 -7.15 -37.29 -14.42
C ASN A 14 -7.37 -37.64 -12.94
N ASP A 15 -6.37 -38.22 -12.26
CA ASP A 15 -6.42 -38.49 -10.81
C ASP A 15 -6.74 -37.20 -10.03
N PRO A 16 -7.85 -37.16 -9.26
CA PRO A 16 -8.27 -35.96 -8.53
C PRO A 16 -7.24 -35.45 -7.51
N ALA A 17 -6.49 -36.34 -6.86
CA ALA A 17 -5.49 -35.96 -5.87
C ALA A 17 -4.25 -35.35 -6.54
N LEU A 18 -3.81 -35.90 -7.68
CA LEU A 18 -2.71 -35.33 -8.45
C LEU A 18 -3.08 -34.01 -9.12
N ARG A 19 -4.33 -33.86 -9.58
CA ARG A 19 -4.86 -32.57 -10.05
C ARG A 19 -4.88 -31.53 -8.93
N GLY A 20 -5.45 -31.87 -7.77
CA GLY A 20 -5.49 -30.95 -6.63
C GLY A 20 -4.09 -30.52 -6.15
N LYS A 21 -3.10 -31.42 -6.17
CA LYS A 21 -1.70 -31.07 -5.86
C LYS A 21 -1.07 -30.13 -6.90
N ARG A 22 -1.36 -30.34 -8.19
CA ARG A 22 -0.87 -29.46 -9.27
C ARG A 22 -1.51 -28.08 -9.18
N GLU A 23 -2.83 -28.00 -9.05
CA GLU A 23 -3.57 -26.74 -8.85
C GLU A 23 -3.03 -25.97 -7.64
N ALA A 24 -2.83 -26.65 -6.50
CA ALA A 24 -2.29 -26.01 -5.30
C ALA A 24 -0.86 -25.49 -5.49
N LYS A 25 -0.03 -26.20 -6.28
CA LYS A 25 1.32 -25.76 -6.63
C LYS A 25 1.27 -24.55 -7.57
N GLU A 26 0.42 -24.56 -8.57
CA GLU A 26 0.23 -23.46 -9.53
C GLU A 26 -0.30 -22.20 -8.83
N LEU A 27 -1.29 -22.34 -7.94
CA LEU A 27 -1.80 -21.23 -7.15
C LEU A 27 -0.71 -20.61 -6.28
N ARG A 28 0.05 -21.42 -5.54
CA ARG A 28 1.16 -20.89 -4.74
C ARG A 28 2.19 -20.17 -5.61
N GLY A 29 2.54 -20.73 -6.77
CA GLY A 29 3.45 -20.09 -7.71
C GLY A 29 2.93 -18.74 -8.22
N ARG A 30 1.64 -18.64 -8.55
CA ARG A 30 1.00 -17.39 -9.02
C ARG A 30 1.00 -16.29 -7.96
N TYR A 31 0.84 -16.68 -6.69
CA TYR A 31 0.77 -15.77 -5.56
C TYR A 31 2.11 -15.62 -4.83
N GLY A 32 3.24 -15.96 -5.47
CA GLY A 32 4.58 -15.75 -4.90
C GLY A 32 4.88 -16.57 -3.64
N LEU A 33 4.08 -17.59 -3.32
CA LEU A 33 4.21 -18.35 -2.08
C LEU A 33 5.25 -19.47 -2.22
N GLY A 34 6.26 -19.40 -1.35
CA GLY A 34 7.27 -20.44 -1.19
C GLY A 34 6.80 -21.60 -0.32
N PHE A 35 7.62 -21.95 0.66
CA PHE A 35 7.26 -22.95 1.67
C PHE A 35 6.11 -22.41 2.54
N VAL A 36 5.16 -23.29 2.87
CA VAL A 36 4.03 -23.00 3.75
C VAL A 36 3.99 -24.09 4.79
N ASP A 37 3.94 -23.71 6.07
CA ASP A 37 3.90 -24.67 7.17
C ASP A 37 2.72 -25.64 7.02
N PRO A 38 2.91 -26.94 7.30
CA PRO A 38 1.86 -27.95 7.13
C PRO A 38 0.57 -27.63 7.89
N GLU A 39 0.67 -26.96 9.04
CA GLU A 39 -0.48 -26.52 9.85
C GLU A 39 -1.30 -25.42 9.17
N HIS A 40 -0.67 -24.55 8.38
CA HIS A 40 -1.31 -23.45 7.68
C HIS A 40 -1.73 -23.82 6.25
N TYR A 41 -1.13 -24.86 5.68
CA TYR A 41 -1.27 -25.24 4.27
C TYR A 41 -2.73 -25.31 3.80
N ARG A 42 -3.61 -25.97 4.56
CA ARG A 42 -5.03 -26.07 4.19
C ARG A 42 -5.73 -24.71 4.14
N ARG A 43 -5.49 -23.85 5.13
CA ARG A 43 -6.08 -22.51 5.20
C ARG A 43 -5.57 -21.65 4.04
N VAL A 44 -4.26 -21.62 3.82
CA VAL A 44 -3.63 -20.88 2.73
C VAL A 44 -4.19 -21.30 1.37
N ILE A 45 -4.19 -22.60 1.05
CA ILE A 45 -4.72 -23.06 -0.25
C ILE A 45 -6.20 -22.73 -0.42
N LYS A 46 -7.02 -22.78 0.65
CA LYS A 46 -8.42 -22.34 0.61
C LYS A 46 -8.51 -20.85 0.25
N LEU A 47 -7.70 -20.00 0.90
CA LEU A 47 -7.68 -18.56 0.64
C LEU A 47 -7.22 -18.23 -0.78
N LEU A 48 -6.18 -18.91 -1.28
CA LEU A 48 -5.74 -18.73 -2.67
C LEU A 48 -6.86 -19.07 -3.65
N LYS A 49 -7.56 -20.19 -3.46
CA LYS A 49 -8.71 -20.55 -4.31
C LYS A 49 -9.83 -19.52 -4.23
N GLN A 50 -10.05 -18.93 -3.05
CA GLN A 50 -11.08 -17.91 -2.84
C GLN A 50 -10.78 -16.62 -3.63
N ILE A 51 -9.59 -16.05 -3.46
CA ILE A 51 -9.21 -14.82 -4.15
C ILE A 51 -9.01 -15.02 -5.66
N ASP A 52 -8.54 -16.21 -6.07
CA ASP A 52 -8.41 -16.58 -7.48
C ASP A 52 -9.77 -16.68 -8.17
N GLY A 53 -10.78 -17.15 -7.44
CA GLY A 53 -12.18 -17.11 -7.86
C GLY A 53 -12.82 -15.74 -7.78
N GLY A 54 -12.08 -14.68 -7.48
CA GLY A 54 -12.57 -13.30 -7.40
C GLY A 54 -13.37 -12.98 -6.15
N LYS A 55 -13.27 -13.80 -5.09
CA LYS A 55 -13.99 -13.58 -3.83
C LYS A 55 -13.11 -12.83 -2.83
N ARG A 56 -13.69 -11.82 -2.18
CA ARG A 56 -13.03 -11.07 -1.09
C ARG A 56 -12.65 -11.99 0.06
N MET A 57 -11.59 -11.64 0.78
CA MET A 57 -11.22 -12.32 2.02
C MET A 57 -12.06 -11.79 3.18
N GLU A 58 -12.27 -12.64 4.19
CA GLU A 58 -12.92 -12.20 5.43
C GLU A 58 -11.92 -11.44 6.32
N PRO A 59 -12.38 -10.49 7.16
CA PRO A 59 -11.50 -9.72 8.05
C PRO A 59 -10.61 -10.58 8.94
N GLU A 60 -11.11 -11.74 9.40
CA GLU A 60 -10.37 -12.68 10.25
C GLU A 60 -9.21 -13.36 9.50
N ASP A 61 -9.37 -13.58 8.19
CA ASP A 61 -8.30 -14.13 7.35
C ASP A 61 -7.22 -13.09 7.06
N ILE A 62 -7.61 -11.82 6.88
CA ILE A 62 -6.67 -10.70 6.75
C ILE A 62 -5.87 -10.51 8.04
N ALA A 63 -6.55 -10.47 9.18
CA ALA A 63 -5.89 -10.34 10.48
C ALA A 63 -4.86 -11.46 10.67
N TRP A 64 -5.27 -12.70 10.42
CA TRP A 64 -4.39 -13.87 10.53
C TRP A 64 -3.17 -13.80 9.60
N LEU A 65 -3.33 -13.39 8.34
CA LEU A 65 -2.21 -13.20 7.41
C LEU A 65 -1.24 -12.10 7.88
N MET A 66 -1.77 -11.03 8.46
CA MET A 66 -0.95 -9.89 8.89
C MET A 66 -0.23 -10.08 10.23
N THR A 67 -0.63 -11.06 11.05
CA THR A 67 -0.08 -11.23 12.41
C THR A 67 0.55 -12.60 12.64
N GLU A 68 -0.13 -13.67 12.22
CA GLU A 68 0.23 -15.06 12.52
C GLU A 68 0.95 -15.73 11.35
N SER A 69 0.65 -15.32 10.11
CA SER A 69 1.21 -15.92 8.90
C SER A 69 1.76 -14.87 7.93
N VAL A 70 2.61 -13.98 8.45
CA VAL A 70 3.18 -12.85 7.70
C VAL A 70 3.96 -13.32 6.46
N ASP A 71 4.63 -14.46 6.53
CA ASP A 71 5.34 -15.05 5.38
C ASP A 71 4.38 -15.52 4.27
N CYS A 72 3.10 -15.71 4.58
CA CYS A 72 2.06 -15.99 3.60
C CYS A 72 1.35 -14.74 3.07
N TRP A 73 1.67 -13.54 3.57
CA TRP A 73 1.11 -12.26 3.13
C TRP A 73 1.97 -11.61 2.04
N THR A 74 2.11 -12.31 0.92
CA THR A 74 2.95 -11.89 -0.21
C THR A 74 2.39 -10.65 -0.92
N ASP A 75 3.24 -9.99 -1.71
CA ASP A 75 2.85 -8.81 -2.49
C ASP A 75 1.71 -9.13 -3.47
N GLU A 76 1.73 -10.30 -4.11
CA GLU A 76 0.68 -10.72 -5.05
C GLU A 76 -0.67 -10.95 -4.36
N ILE A 77 -0.64 -11.45 -3.12
CA ILE A 77 -1.85 -11.62 -2.30
C ILE A 77 -2.37 -10.27 -1.85
N GLN A 78 -1.49 -9.37 -1.41
CA GLN A 78 -1.82 -8.00 -1.05
C GLN A 78 -2.45 -7.24 -2.21
N GLU A 79 -1.83 -7.28 -3.39
CA GLU A 79 -2.34 -6.65 -4.60
C GLU A 79 -3.74 -7.19 -4.94
N THR A 80 -3.91 -8.50 -4.92
CA THR A 80 -5.19 -9.15 -5.25
C THR A 80 -6.28 -8.80 -4.23
N TYR A 81 -5.95 -8.83 -2.93
CA TYR A 81 -6.86 -8.39 -1.87
C TYR A 81 -7.31 -6.95 -2.12
N HIS A 82 -6.36 -6.02 -2.29
CA HIS A 82 -6.68 -4.62 -2.52
C HIS A 82 -7.50 -4.43 -3.79
N ARG A 83 -7.18 -5.14 -4.88
CA ARG A 83 -7.95 -5.09 -6.13
C ARG A 83 -9.42 -5.50 -5.94
N LEU A 84 -9.68 -6.57 -5.18
CA LEU A 84 -11.04 -7.07 -4.93
C LEU A 84 -11.84 -6.13 -4.02
N GLU A 85 -11.22 -5.61 -2.96
CA GLU A 85 -11.83 -4.59 -2.09
C GLU A 85 -12.19 -3.32 -2.87
N ALA A 86 -11.27 -2.85 -3.71
CA ALA A 86 -11.50 -1.67 -4.53
C ALA A 86 -12.66 -1.86 -5.51
N GLY A 87 -12.78 -3.05 -6.11
CA GLY A 87 -13.88 -3.42 -6.97
C GLY A 87 -15.24 -3.37 -6.27
N ALA A 88 -15.34 -4.00 -5.08
CA ALA A 88 -16.59 -4.03 -4.32
C ALA A 88 -17.03 -2.63 -3.85
N LEU A 89 -16.09 -1.80 -3.38
CA LEU A 89 -16.37 -0.42 -3.00
C LEU A 89 -16.76 0.44 -4.22
N ALA A 90 -16.15 0.19 -5.39
CA ALA A 90 -16.53 0.87 -6.62
C ALA A 90 -17.94 0.49 -7.10
N GLU A 91 -18.31 -0.78 -6.98
CA GLU A 91 -19.68 -1.23 -7.25
C GLU A 91 -20.69 -0.64 -6.27
N GLU A 92 -20.32 -0.55 -5.00
CA GLU A 92 -21.12 0.12 -3.98
C GLU A 92 -21.38 1.58 -4.33
N TRP A 93 -20.32 2.34 -4.59
CA TRP A 93 -20.41 3.72 -5.06
C TRP A 93 -21.36 3.86 -6.25
N ARG A 94 -21.23 3.02 -7.29
CA ARG A 94 -22.09 3.09 -8.49
C ARG A 94 -23.55 2.75 -8.20
N ARG A 95 -23.80 1.86 -7.23
CA ARG A 95 -25.13 1.38 -6.88
C ARG A 95 -25.91 2.37 -6.01
N ASN A 96 -25.28 2.94 -4.98
CA ASN A 96 -25.98 3.78 -4.00
C ASN A 96 -25.54 5.25 -4.02
N GLY A 97 -24.47 5.60 -4.73
CA GLY A 97 -23.95 6.95 -4.76
C GLY A 97 -23.22 7.38 -3.48
N ASP A 98 -22.71 6.45 -2.68
CA ASP A 98 -21.89 6.76 -1.52
C ASP A 98 -20.47 7.19 -1.91
N LEU A 99 -20.22 8.50 -1.84
CA LEU A 99 -18.91 9.08 -2.17
C LEU A 99 -17.80 8.59 -1.23
N TRP A 100 -18.12 8.13 -0.01
CA TRP A 100 -17.10 7.53 0.87
C TRP A 100 -16.62 6.18 0.33
N ALA A 101 -17.51 5.36 -0.22
CA ALA A 101 -17.11 4.16 -0.95
C ALA A 101 -16.14 4.47 -2.11
N ALA A 102 -16.35 5.56 -2.85
CA ALA A 102 -15.41 6.01 -3.90
C ALA A 102 -14.03 6.42 -3.34
N VAL A 103 -14.00 7.17 -2.23
CA VAL A 103 -12.75 7.55 -1.53
C VAL A 103 -12.00 6.31 -1.05
N ASN A 104 -12.70 5.35 -0.43
CA ASN A 104 -12.12 4.12 0.09
C ASN A 104 -11.63 3.22 -1.06
N ALA A 105 -12.42 3.06 -2.12
CA ALA A 105 -12.06 2.29 -3.31
C ALA A 105 -10.74 2.77 -3.91
N ARG A 106 -10.56 4.10 -4.03
CA ARG A 106 -9.31 4.68 -4.51
C ARG A 106 -8.12 4.18 -3.67
N GLY A 107 -8.24 4.23 -2.34
CA GLY A 107 -7.16 3.82 -1.43
C GLY A 107 -6.67 2.41 -1.73
N HIS A 108 -7.61 1.49 -1.97
CA HIS A 108 -7.30 0.13 -2.38
C HIS A 108 -6.76 0.03 -3.81
N TRP A 109 -7.28 0.79 -4.78
CA TRP A 109 -6.72 0.81 -6.14
C TRP A 109 -5.24 1.20 -6.19
N ARG A 110 -4.82 2.17 -5.37
CA ARG A 110 -3.39 2.53 -5.28
C ARG A 110 -2.53 1.42 -4.68
N LYS A 111 -3.02 0.78 -3.62
CA LYS A 111 -2.31 -0.34 -2.98
C LYS A 111 -2.27 -1.60 -3.86
N ALA A 112 -3.14 -1.67 -4.86
CA ALA A 112 -3.13 -2.69 -5.90
C ALA A 112 -2.34 -2.27 -7.17
N ASP A 113 -1.52 -1.22 -7.09
CA ASP A 113 -0.76 -0.65 -8.22
C ASP A 113 -1.63 -0.32 -9.47
N LYS A 114 -2.86 0.17 -9.23
CA LYS A 114 -3.79 0.67 -10.26
C LYS A 114 -4.12 2.16 -10.06
N PRO A 115 -3.13 3.07 -10.09
CA PRO A 115 -3.37 4.50 -9.88
C PRO A 115 -4.33 5.12 -10.90
N LEU A 116 -4.42 4.59 -12.12
CA LEU A 116 -5.36 5.06 -13.14
C LEU A 116 -6.83 4.77 -12.79
N GLU A 117 -7.15 3.60 -12.21
CA GLU A 117 -8.50 3.29 -11.73
C GLU A 117 -8.87 4.17 -10.54
N ALA A 118 -7.90 4.44 -9.67
CA ALA A 118 -8.00 5.42 -8.60
C ALA A 118 -8.35 6.84 -9.12
N LEU A 119 -7.76 7.28 -10.24
CA LEU A 119 -8.12 8.54 -10.87
C LEU A 119 -9.51 8.51 -11.51
N LYS A 120 -9.89 7.40 -12.16
CA LYS A 120 -11.21 7.28 -12.79
C LYS A 120 -12.34 7.45 -11.77
N ILE A 121 -12.28 6.71 -10.66
CA ILE A 121 -13.36 6.74 -9.67
C ILE A 121 -13.45 8.07 -8.92
N THR A 122 -12.31 8.73 -8.66
CA THR A 122 -12.32 10.06 -8.02
C THR A 122 -12.79 11.16 -8.96
N ASP A 123 -12.55 11.04 -10.27
CA ASP A 123 -13.08 11.95 -11.29
C ASP A 123 -14.61 11.88 -11.37
N GLU A 124 -15.15 10.66 -11.41
CA GLU A 124 -16.59 10.40 -11.36
C GLU A 124 -17.23 11.00 -10.09
N GLY A 125 -16.58 10.81 -8.94
CA GLY A 125 -17.03 11.37 -7.66
C GLY A 125 -17.03 12.90 -7.63
N LEU A 126 -15.99 13.55 -8.17
CA LEU A 126 -15.87 15.01 -8.18
C LEU A 126 -16.88 15.70 -9.09
N LYS A 127 -17.29 15.04 -10.18
CA LYS A 127 -18.34 15.48 -11.11
C LYS A 127 -19.74 15.43 -10.49
N ARG A 128 -19.91 14.77 -9.33
CA ARG A 128 -21.20 14.73 -8.63
C ARG A 128 -21.48 16.08 -7.93
N ASN A 129 -22.55 16.72 -8.40
CA ASN A 129 -23.07 17.96 -7.84
C ASN A 129 -23.65 17.76 -6.42
N GLY A 130 -23.68 18.84 -5.63
CA GLY A 130 -24.34 18.86 -4.31
C GLY A 130 -23.61 18.11 -3.20
N SER A 131 -22.33 17.74 -3.41
CA SER A 131 -21.52 17.07 -2.41
C SER A 131 -20.99 18.06 -1.35
N ALA A 132 -21.03 17.65 -0.07
CA ALA A 132 -20.56 18.49 1.03
C ALA A 132 -19.05 18.81 0.91
N PRO A 133 -18.57 19.97 1.39
CA PRO A 133 -17.16 20.36 1.28
C PRO A 133 -16.18 19.31 1.83
N LYS A 134 -16.53 18.66 2.95
CA LYS A 134 -15.69 17.61 3.57
C LYS A 134 -15.41 16.44 2.63
N ILE A 135 -16.43 15.90 1.96
CA ILE A 135 -16.24 14.76 1.07
C ILE A 135 -15.56 15.17 -0.24
N ARG A 136 -15.82 16.40 -0.73
CA ARG A 136 -15.08 16.96 -1.87
C ARG A 136 -13.60 17.13 -1.56
N SER A 137 -13.26 17.65 -0.38
CA SER A 137 -11.88 17.75 0.10
C SER A 137 -11.21 16.38 0.18
N ALA A 138 -11.90 15.37 0.72
CA ALA A 138 -11.40 14.00 0.76
C ALA A 138 -11.13 13.44 -0.65
N LEU A 139 -12.05 13.66 -1.61
CA LEU A 139 -11.88 13.26 -3.01
C LEU A 139 -10.71 13.98 -3.68
N CYS A 140 -10.57 15.29 -3.50
CA CYS A 140 -9.47 16.07 -4.04
C CYS A 140 -8.12 15.61 -3.47
N THR A 141 -7.98 15.49 -2.14
CA THR A 141 -6.74 15.00 -1.49
C THR A 141 -6.36 13.61 -2.01
N THR A 142 -7.35 12.74 -2.09
CA THR A 142 -7.20 11.36 -2.53
C THR A 142 -6.87 11.32 -4.04
N ARG A 143 -7.49 12.12 -4.89
CA ARG A 143 -7.10 12.25 -6.29
C ARG A 143 -5.67 12.76 -6.44
N GLY A 144 -5.31 13.81 -5.69
CA GLY A 144 -3.97 14.40 -5.70
C GLY A 144 -2.88 13.40 -5.32
N GLY A 145 -3.11 12.57 -4.29
CA GLY A 145 -2.16 11.51 -3.95
C GLY A 145 -2.04 10.40 -5.00
N ALA A 146 -3.03 10.18 -5.87
CA ALA A 146 -2.91 9.25 -7.00
C ALA A 146 -2.17 9.90 -8.19
N MET A 147 -2.39 11.21 -8.41
CA MET A 147 -1.59 12.00 -9.37
C MET A 147 -0.11 12.06 -8.97
N ARG A 148 0.17 12.18 -7.67
CA ARG A 148 1.53 12.13 -7.09
C ARG A 148 2.26 10.85 -7.47
N ASP A 149 1.61 9.70 -7.32
CA ASP A 149 2.20 8.39 -7.66
C ASP A 149 2.52 8.26 -9.16
N LEU A 150 1.76 8.95 -10.01
CA LEU A 150 1.98 9.01 -11.46
C LEU A 150 2.98 10.09 -11.88
N GLY A 151 3.64 10.77 -10.94
CA GLY A 151 4.55 11.88 -11.23
C GLY A 151 3.89 13.17 -11.73
N ARG A 152 2.55 13.26 -11.69
CA ARG A 152 1.77 14.44 -12.13
C ARG A 152 1.71 15.51 -11.04
N LEU A 153 2.89 15.99 -10.62
CA LEU A 153 3.05 16.78 -9.40
C LEU A 153 2.31 18.13 -9.44
N ALA A 154 2.22 18.78 -10.60
CA ALA A 154 1.51 20.05 -10.76
C ALA A 154 0.00 19.89 -10.51
N GLU A 155 -0.60 18.87 -11.11
CA GLU A 155 -2.04 18.60 -10.95
C GLU A 155 -2.35 18.10 -9.53
N ALA A 156 -1.45 17.31 -8.94
CA ALA A 156 -1.56 16.87 -7.56
C ALA A 156 -1.60 18.06 -6.58
N GLU A 157 -0.80 19.10 -6.85
CA GLU A 157 -0.76 20.31 -6.03
C GLU A 157 -2.06 21.11 -6.12
N VAL A 158 -2.61 21.28 -7.33
CA VAL A 158 -3.92 21.94 -7.51
C VAL A 158 -4.99 21.22 -6.69
N MET A 159 -5.05 19.89 -6.79
CA MET A 159 -5.99 19.09 -6.00
C MET A 159 -5.76 19.22 -4.49
N GLY A 160 -4.50 19.30 -4.04
CA GLY A 160 -4.17 19.50 -2.63
C GLY A 160 -4.60 20.86 -2.11
N ARG A 161 -4.41 21.92 -2.90
CA ARG A 161 -4.85 23.29 -2.56
C ARG A 161 -6.37 23.39 -2.52
N ASP A 162 -7.05 22.91 -3.56
CA ASP A 162 -8.52 22.86 -3.60
C ASP A 162 -9.09 22.09 -2.40
N ALA A 163 -8.46 20.97 -2.03
CA ALA A 163 -8.87 20.18 -0.88
C ALA A 163 -8.70 20.95 0.43
N HIS A 164 -7.60 21.69 0.57
CA HIS A 164 -7.35 22.51 1.74
C HIS A 164 -8.36 23.66 1.86
N ASP A 165 -8.67 24.34 0.77
CA ASP A 165 -9.64 25.43 0.74
C ASP A 165 -11.05 24.95 1.11
N LEU A 166 -11.42 23.75 0.68
CA LEU A 166 -12.70 23.11 1.02
C LEU A 166 -12.79 22.67 2.49
N ALA A 167 -11.67 22.31 3.12
CA ALA A 167 -11.63 21.83 4.51
C ALA A 167 -10.32 22.25 5.21
N PRO A 168 -10.18 23.54 5.58
CA PRO A 168 -8.90 24.08 6.08
C PRO A 168 -8.47 23.55 7.45
N LYS A 169 -9.41 22.91 8.17
CA LYS A 169 -9.17 22.25 9.47
C LYS A 169 -8.84 20.76 9.33
N ASP A 170 -8.79 20.22 8.11
CA ASP A 170 -8.37 18.85 7.87
C ASP A 170 -6.85 18.82 7.63
N PHE A 171 -6.16 17.92 8.33
CA PHE A 171 -4.71 17.79 8.18
C PHE A 171 -4.30 17.09 6.87
N ARG A 172 -5.18 16.28 6.27
CA ARG A 172 -4.84 15.41 5.13
C ARG A 172 -4.42 16.16 3.85
N PRO A 173 -5.07 17.27 3.46
CA PRO A 173 -4.55 18.12 2.40
C PRO A 173 -3.14 18.65 2.70
N CYS A 174 -2.86 18.98 3.96
CA CYS A 174 -1.56 19.51 4.38
C CYS A 174 -0.45 18.45 4.25
N THR A 175 -0.70 17.19 4.61
CA THR A 175 0.32 16.12 4.43
C THR A 175 0.61 15.85 2.96
N LEU A 176 -0.42 15.89 2.09
CA LEU A 176 -0.22 15.79 0.63
C LEU A 176 0.65 16.93 0.10
N LEU A 177 0.32 18.18 0.45
CA LEU A 177 1.05 19.36 0.01
C LEU A 177 2.50 19.36 0.53
N GLY A 178 2.71 18.95 1.79
CA GLY A 178 4.04 18.77 2.36
C GLY A 178 4.89 17.80 1.56
N ALA A 179 4.35 16.61 1.26
CA ALA A 179 5.06 15.62 0.46
C ALA A 179 5.35 16.09 -0.97
N LEU A 180 4.42 16.81 -1.62
CA LEU A 180 4.64 17.37 -2.96
C LEU A 180 5.75 18.43 -2.98
N ALA A 181 5.81 19.29 -1.96
CA ALA A 181 6.87 20.28 -1.81
C ALA A 181 8.24 19.60 -1.59
N MET A 182 8.30 18.57 -0.74
CA MET A 182 9.52 17.76 -0.56
C MET A 182 9.98 17.12 -1.87
N GLN A 183 9.05 16.60 -2.70
CA GLN A 183 9.38 16.02 -4.00
C GLN A 183 9.97 17.04 -4.99
N ARG A 184 9.66 18.33 -4.83
CA ARG A 184 10.17 19.41 -5.67
C ARG A 184 11.42 20.09 -5.10
N ALA A 185 12.01 19.52 -4.07
CA ALA A 185 13.12 20.11 -3.31
C ALA A 185 12.80 21.46 -2.65
N ASP A 186 11.52 21.79 -2.46
CA ASP A 186 11.07 22.93 -1.67
C ASP A 186 10.87 22.51 -0.21
N PHE A 187 11.99 22.21 0.45
CA PHE A 187 11.98 21.57 1.77
C PHE A 187 11.39 22.48 2.86
N GLN A 188 11.60 23.79 2.75
CA GLN A 188 11.09 24.76 3.71
C GLN A 188 9.56 24.80 3.67
N SER A 189 8.96 24.99 2.49
CA SER A 189 7.49 24.94 2.39
C SER A 189 6.93 23.56 2.70
N GLY A 190 7.66 22.48 2.37
CA GLY A 190 7.28 21.12 2.77
C GLY A 190 7.17 20.96 4.28
N GLN A 191 8.15 21.49 5.03
CA GLN A 191 8.18 21.46 6.48
C GLN A 191 7.03 22.29 7.09
N GLU A 192 6.76 23.47 6.55
CA GLU A 192 5.64 24.32 7.00
C GLU A 192 4.29 23.62 6.84
N TRP A 193 4.07 22.90 5.72
CA TRP A 193 2.87 22.11 5.52
C TRP A 193 2.76 20.94 6.50
N PHE A 194 3.86 20.24 6.80
CA PHE A 194 3.85 19.16 7.78
C PHE A 194 3.63 19.66 9.21
N GLN A 195 4.23 20.79 9.60
CA GLN A 195 3.95 21.44 10.89
C GLN A 195 2.49 21.87 11.01
N LYS A 196 1.91 22.39 9.93
CA LYS A 196 0.47 22.70 9.88
C LYS A 196 -0.38 21.44 10.02
N ALA A 197 0.01 20.34 9.36
CA ALA A 197 -0.69 19.06 9.50
C ALA A 197 -0.62 18.54 10.94
N GLU A 198 0.55 18.58 11.58
CA GLU A 198 0.76 18.20 12.98
C GLU A 198 -0.09 19.06 13.92
N GLY A 199 -0.11 20.38 13.73
CA GLY A 199 -0.97 21.30 14.51
C GLY A 199 -2.47 21.05 14.34
N LEU A 200 -2.88 20.38 13.25
CA LEU A 200 -4.25 19.93 12.99
C LEU A 200 -4.51 18.48 13.45
N GLY A 201 -3.54 17.85 14.12
CA GLY A 201 -3.66 16.51 14.70
C GLY A 201 -3.17 15.36 13.83
N ALA A 202 -2.35 15.63 12.80
CA ALA A 202 -1.67 14.56 12.08
C ALA A 202 -0.70 13.82 13.00
N ASP A 203 -0.74 12.49 12.95
CA ASP A 203 0.22 11.64 13.64
C ASP A 203 1.63 11.78 13.02
N LEU A 204 2.63 11.94 13.87
CA LEU A 204 4.03 12.10 13.44
C LEU A 204 4.56 10.87 12.71
N HIS A 205 4.13 9.67 13.12
CA HIS A 205 4.54 8.45 12.43
C HIS A 205 3.99 8.43 11.00
N ALA A 206 2.74 8.84 10.78
CA ALA A 206 2.18 8.99 9.43
C ALA A 206 2.95 10.01 8.57
N ILE A 207 3.33 11.17 9.13
CA ILE A 207 4.18 12.15 8.43
C ILE A 207 5.52 11.54 8.03
N ASP A 208 6.17 10.83 8.95
CA ASP A 208 7.45 10.19 8.66
C ASP A 208 7.31 9.08 7.59
N GLN A 209 6.16 8.40 7.49
CA GLN A 209 5.89 7.46 6.39
C GLN A 209 5.76 8.18 5.04
N ASP A 210 5.08 9.32 4.99
CA ASP A 210 5.01 10.15 3.78
C ASP A 210 6.42 10.60 3.36
N LEU A 211 7.27 11.06 4.30
CA LEU A 211 8.66 11.43 4.01
C LEU A 211 9.48 10.24 3.47
N ARG A 212 9.32 9.03 4.03
CA ARG A 212 9.97 7.82 3.51
C ARG A 212 9.49 7.46 2.11
N SER A 213 8.21 7.63 1.82
CA SER A 213 7.67 7.46 0.47
C SER A 213 8.27 8.46 -0.52
N VAL A 214 8.48 9.71 -0.10
CA VAL A 214 9.18 10.72 -0.91
C VAL A 214 10.60 10.24 -1.24
N MET A 215 11.38 9.79 -0.24
CA MET A 215 12.75 9.31 -0.45
C MET A 215 12.87 8.22 -1.53
N VAL A 216 11.91 7.30 -1.58
CA VAL A 216 11.85 6.23 -2.59
C VAL A 216 11.60 6.80 -3.98
N SER A 217 10.73 7.82 -4.10
CA SER A 217 10.24 8.33 -5.38
C SER A 217 11.13 9.36 -6.07
N VAL A 218 12.02 10.03 -5.34
CA VAL A 218 12.80 11.16 -5.86
C VAL A 218 14.20 10.74 -6.34
N ALA A 219 14.78 11.54 -7.24
CA ALA A 219 16.16 11.39 -7.70
C ALA A 219 17.18 11.55 -6.56
N SER A 220 18.39 11.03 -6.77
CA SER A 220 19.49 11.04 -5.79
C SER A 220 19.77 12.43 -5.22
N GLU A 221 19.77 13.46 -6.07
CA GLU A 221 20.14 14.82 -5.68
C GLU A 221 19.10 15.42 -4.72
N VAL A 222 17.81 15.21 -5.03
CA VAL A 222 16.70 15.65 -4.16
C VAL A 222 16.70 14.85 -2.87
N ARG A 223 16.96 13.54 -2.94
CA ARG A 223 17.03 12.64 -1.78
C ARG A 223 18.12 13.07 -0.79
N GLU A 224 19.31 13.35 -1.28
CA GLU A 224 20.44 13.81 -0.46
C GLU A 224 20.19 15.19 0.16
N GLY A 225 19.58 16.11 -0.62
CA GLY A 225 19.13 17.40 -0.11
C GLY A 225 18.11 17.23 1.02
N LEU A 226 17.11 16.35 0.84
CA LEU A 226 16.07 16.08 1.83
C LEU A 226 16.66 15.44 3.10
N CYS A 227 17.56 14.48 2.96
CA CYS A 227 18.30 13.90 4.10
C CYS A 227 19.00 14.98 4.91
N SER A 228 19.77 15.84 4.24
CA SER A 228 20.54 16.90 4.87
C SER A 228 19.62 17.90 5.58
N PHE A 229 18.52 18.30 4.92
CA PHE A 229 17.52 19.17 5.49
C PHE A 229 16.91 18.56 6.76
N LEU A 230 16.36 17.35 6.69
CA LEU A 230 15.71 16.70 7.85
C LEU A 230 16.67 16.54 9.02
N LEU A 231 17.90 16.07 8.78
CA LEU A 231 18.90 15.92 9.84
C LEU A 231 19.32 17.25 10.47
N SER A 232 19.28 18.35 9.72
CA SER A 232 19.53 19.70 10.27
C SER A 232 18.39 20.19 11.17
N GLN A 233 17.16 19.73 10.93
CA GLN A 233 15.98 20.10 11.73
C GLN A 233 15.95 19.33 13.06
N ASP A 234 16.08 18.01 12.99
CA ASP A 234 16.13 17.15 14.18
C ASP A 234 16.91 15.86 13.87
N PRO A 235 18.19 15.79 14.26
CA PRO A 235 19.04 14.64 13.95
C PRO A 235 18.65 13.36 14.70
N GLN A 236 17.89 13.47 15.80
CA GLN A 236 17.43 12.31 16.58
C GLN A 236 16.15 11.74 15.97
N ARG A 237 15.14 12.58 15.73
CA ARG A 237 13.88 12.18 15.10
C ARG A 237 14.10 11.61 13.70
N TYR A 238 14.95 12.26 12.90
CA TYR A 238 15.21 11.87 11.52
C TYR A 238 16.46 11.01 11.35
N ALA A 239 16.93 10.35 12.41
CA ALA A 239 18.10 9.45 12.34
C ALA A 239 17.96 8.38 11.23
N TRP A 240 16.72 7.95 10.95
CA TRP A 240 16.41 7.02 9.86
C TRP A 240 16.75 7.54 8.46
N ALA A 241 16.89 8.86 8.26
CA ALA A 241 17.25 9.45 6.98
C ALA A 241 18.71 9.11 6.59
N ARG A 242 19.60 8.87 7.56
CA ARG A 242 21.03 8.57 7.32
C ARG A 242 21.26 7.37 6.41
N ARG A 243 20.35 6.39 6.41
CA ARG A 243 20.44 5.19 5.56
C ARG A 243 20.34 5.48 4.06
N TRP A 244 19.86 6.67 3.69
CA TRP A 244 19.66 7.07 2.31
C TRP A 244 20.82 7.88 1.75
N ILE A 245 21.78 8.30 2.58
CA ILE A 245 22.97 9.06 2.15
C ILE A 245 23.95 8.10 1.48
N GLY A 246 24.35 8.40 0.23
CA GLY A 246 25.25 7.56 -0.55
C GLY A 246 24.65 6.21 -0.97
N SER A 247 23.34 6.01 -0.77
CA SER A 247 22.64 4.82 -1.26
C SER A 247 22.37 4.96 -2.75
N SER A 248 23.11 4.21 -3.55
CA SER A 248 22.97 4.12 -5.01
C SER A 248 21.86 3.15 -5.46
N ASP A 249 20.97 2.71 -4.56
CA ASP A 249 19.92 1.74 -4.88
C ASP A 249 18.57 2.44 -5.20
N PRO A 250 18.17 2.53 -6.48
CA PRO A 250 16.93 3.20 -6.88
C PRO A 250 15.67 2.37 -6.61
N ASP A 251 15.79 1.09 -6.26
CA ASP A 251 14.64 0.19 -6.29
C ASP A 251 13.98 -0.05 -4.92
N GLY A 252 14.61 0.28 -3.79
CA GLY A 252 13.95 0.27 -2.47
C GLY A 252 13.35 -1.07 -1.99
N LYS A 253 13.51 -2.17 -2.75
CA LYS A 253 12.84 -3.47 -2.54
C LYS A 253 13.25 -4.20 -1.25
N HIS A 254 14.24 -3.70 -0.51
CA HIS A 254 14.76 -4.35 0.69
C HIS A 254 14.75 -3.49 1.97
N ALA A 255 14.19 -2.27 1.95
CA ALA A 255 14.37 -1.33 3.06
C ALA A 255 13.27 -1.31 4.15
N ILE A 256 12.37 -2.29 4.17
CA ILE A 256 11.42 -2.48 5.27
C ILE A 256 11.52 -3.92 5.81
N LYS A 257 12.70 -4.31 6.29
CA LYS A 257 12.80 -5.37 7.31
C LYS A 257 12.87 -4.69 8.66
N GLY A 258 11.85 -4.95 9.48
CA GLY A 258 11.66 -4.35 10.80
C GLY A 258 12.90 -4.46 11.68
N ASP A 259 13.07 -3.42 12.50
CA ASP A 259 13.99 -3.33 13.62
C ASP A 259 13.85 -4.57 14.52
N LYS A 260 14.64 -5.62 14.26
CA LYS A 260 14.81 -6.75 15.17
C LYS A 260 15.68 -6.27 16.31
N ARG A 261 15.06 -5.66 17.33
CA ARG A 261 15.71 -5.56 18.64
C ARG A 261 15.92 -6.96 19.18
N THR A 262 17.18 -7.30 19.30
CA THR A 262 17.72 -8.49 19.97
C THR A 262 17.27 -8.52 21.43
N ALA A 263 16.27 -9.35 21.75
CA ALA A 263 16.07 -9.83 23.11
C ALA A 263 17.06 -10.97 23.35
N ASN A 264 18.28 -10.65 23.75
CA ASN A 264 19.19 -11.64 24.32
C ASN A 264 18.92 -11.72 25.82
N GLY A 265 18.35 -12.85 26.23
CA GLY A 265 18.16 -13.20 27.63
C GLY A 265 19.50 -13.41 28.33
N THR A 266 19.60 -12.88 29.55
CA THR A 266 20.52 -13.41 30.56
C THR A 266 19.69 -13.93 31.72
N ALA A 267 19.37 -15.22 31.66
CA ALA A 267 19.07 -15.99 32.85
C ALA A 267 20.37 -16.11 33.65
N LYS A 268 20.41 -15.52 34.85
CA LYS A 268 21.37 -15.90 35.89
C LYS A 268 20.61 -16.48 37.06
N HIS A 269 20.83 -17.77 37.26
CA HIS A 269 20.61 -18.47 38.52
C HIS A 269 21.15 -17.65 39.69
N LYS A 270 20.41 -17.62 40.81
CA LYS A 270 20.98 -17.83 42.13
C LYS A 270 19.92 -18.45 43.04
N ARG A 271 20.43 -19.51 43.69
CA ARG A 271 19.91 -20.36 44.76
C ARG A 271 18.91 -19.72 45.71
#